data_AF-A0A356B337-F1
#
_entry.id   AF-A0A356B337-F1
#
_cell.length_a   1.000
_cell.length_b   1.000
_cell.length_c   1.000
_cell.angle_alpha   90.00
_cell.angle_beta   90.00
_cell.angle_gamma   90.00
#
_symmetry.space_group_name_H-M   'P 1'
#
loop_
_entity.id
_entity.type
_entity.pdbx_description
1 polymer ?
#
loop_
_entity_poly.entity_id
_entity_poly.type
_entity_poly.pdbx_seq_one_letter_code
_entity_poly.pdbx_strand_id
1 'polypeptide(L)'
;ATLDDENRNREFGQKKQKNTNKNKQRIKTKNLDTFGTDLTAKAAAGQVDRVIGRTREINRAIQILNRRNKNNLCLLGEPGVGKTAIAEGLAVKIAKGEVPAKMKNTRVYLLDMTGIVAGTHFRGQFEARMKGILQEAKALGNVVLVIDEIHNIMGAGDAEGAMNAANIL
;
A
#
# COMPACT_ATOMS: atom_id res chain seq x y z
N ALA A 1 -70.07 -4.12 20.78
CA ALA A 1 -69.51 -5.48 20.88
C ALA A 1 -69.19 -5.93 19.45
N THR A 2 -68.19 -5.44 18.74
CA THR A 2 -66.77 -5.21 19.05
C THR A 2 -66.03 -6.43 19.57
N LEU A 3 -65.19 -6.95 18.66
CA LEU A 3 -63.83 -7.46 18.87
C LEU A 3 -63.72 -8.96 19.17
N ASP A 4 -63.55 -9.80 18.13
CA ASP A 4 -62.98 -11.15 18.32
C ASP A 4 -62.30 -11.79 17.08
N ASP A 5 -61.89 -11.04 16.05
CA ASP A 5 -61.20 -11.64 14.88
C ASP A 5 -59.86 -11.01 14.46
N GLU A 6 -59.29 -10.08 15.24
CA GLU A 6 -58.00 -9.43 14.90
C GLU A 6 -56.80 -9.85 15.75
N ASN A 7 -56.81 -11.03 16.39
CA ASN A 7 -55.74 -11.41 17.33
C ASN A 7 -54.99 -12.70 17.01
N ARG A 8 -54.65 -12.92 15.73
CA ARG A 8 -53.83 -14.07 15.31
C ARG A 8 -52.61 -13.77 14.43
N ASN A 9 -52.17 -12.51 14.35
CA ASN A 9 -51.03 -12.15 13.47
C ASN A 9 -50.11 -11.05 14.03
N ARG A 10 -49.60 -11.21 15.26
CA ARG A 10 -48.54 -10.34 15.82
C ARG A 10 -47.42 -11.10 16.54
N GLU A 11 -46.88 -12.15 15.90
CA GLU A 11 -45.63 -12.81 16.36
C GLU A 11 -44.55 -12.87 15.27
N PHE A 12 -44.49 -11.90 14.37
CA PHE A 12 -43.35 -11.72 13.48
C PHE A 12 -42.87 -10.27 13.49
N GLY A 13 -41.74 -10.04 14.16
CA GLY A 13 -40.94 -8.85 13.91
C GLY A 13 -40.41 -8.17 15.15
N GLN A 14 -39.36 -8.74 15.75
CA GLN A 14 -38.33 -7.96 16.44
C GLN A 14 -37.04 -8.79 16.61
N LYS A 15 -36.42 -9.19 15.49
CA LYS A 15 -35.00 -9.55 15.51
C LYS A 15 -34.21 -8.26 15.71
N LYS A 16 -33.79 -8.00 16.96
CA LYS A 16 -32.73 -7.06 17.31
C LYS A 16 -31.54 -7.29 16.38
N GLN A 17 -31.36 -6.40 15.40
CA GLN A 17 -30.12 -6.31 14.64
C GLN A 17 -29.02 -5.89 15.62
N LYS A 18 -28.31 -6.90 16.14
CA LYS A 18 -27.01 -6.69 16.77
C LYS A 18 -26.11 -6.09 15.70
N ASN A 19 -25.89 -4.78 15.78
CA ASN A 19 -24.82 -4.09 15.07
C ASN A 19 -23.51 -4.78 15.44
N THR A 20 -23.10 -5.71 14.58
CA THR A 20 -21.77 -6.28 14.60
C THR A 20 -20.86 -5.22 14.01
N ASN A 21 -20.51 -4.24 14.83
CA ASN A 21 -19.29 -3.46 14.64
C ASN A 21 -18.14 -4.46 14.71
N LYS A 22 -17.86 -5.09 13.57
CA LYS A 22 -16.62 -5.79 13.30
C LYS A 22 -15.53 -4.74 13.38
N ASN A 23 -15.01 -4.54 14.57
CA ASN A 23 -13.64 -4.07 14.78
C ASN A 23 -12.76 -5.04 13.99
N LYS A 24 -12.54 -4.74 12.70
CA LYS A 24 -11.32 -5.17 12.01
C LYS A 24 -10.22 -4.67 12.91
N GLN A 25 -9.60 -5.57 13.66
CA GLN A 25 -8.37 -5.29 14.39
C GLN A 25 -7.47 -4.56 13.39
N ARG A 26 -7.24 -3.27 13.62
CA ARG A 26 -6.32 -2.48 12.81
C ARG A 26 -4.99 -3.20 12.95
N ILE A 27 -4.57 -3.89 11.88
CA ILE A 27 -3.25 -4.48 11.78
C ILE A 27 -2.29 -3.35 12.11
N LYS A 28 -1.48 -3.52 13.17
CA LYS A 28 -0.56 -2.48 13.60
C LYS A 28 0.51 -2.31 12.52
N THR A 29 0.51 -1.17 11.85
CA THR A 29 1.42 -0.80 10.77
C THR A 29 2.52 0.12 11.28
N LYS A 30 3.12 -0.22 12.42
CA LYS A 30 4.04 0.69 13.13
C LYS A 30 5.24 1.05 12.26
N ASN A 31 5.89 0.07 11.64
CA ASN A 31 7.07 0.31 10.82
C ASN A 31 6.69 0.96 9.49
N LEU A 32 5.62 0.49 8.83
CA LEU A 32 5.14 1.09 7.58
C LEU A 32 4.74 2.56 7.74
N ASP A 33 4.10 2.92 8.85
CA ASP A 33 3.68 4.30 9.09
C ASP A 33 4.84 5.18 9.60
N THR A 34 5.87 4.59 10.21
CA THR A 34 7.07 5.33 10.68
C THR A 34 8.03 5.61 9.52
N PHE A 35 8.25 4.63 8.65
CA PHE A 35 9.26 4.66 7.59
C PHE A 35 8.64 4.77 6.20
N GLY A 36 7.35 5.00 6.12
CA GLY A 36 6.62 5.04 4.87
C GLY A 36 5.53 6.09 4.88
N THR A 37 5.24 6.61 3.70
CA THR A 37 4.15 7.54 3.44
C THR A 37 3.07 6.83 2.63
N ASP A 38 1.84 6.76 3.15
CA ASP A 38 0.70 6.20 2.40
C ASP A 38 0.22 7.20 1.33
N LEU A 39 0.65 6.97 0.09
CA LEU A 39 0.26 7.76 -1.07
C LEU A 39 -1.22 7.56 -1.43
N THR A 40 -1.80 6.39 -1.17
CA THR A 40 -3.23 6.14 -1.41
C THR A 40 -4.09 6.98 -0.47
N ALA A 41 -3.71 7.07 0.80
CA ALA A 41 -4.39 7.92 1.78
C ALA A 41 -4.27 9.42 1.42
N LYS A 42 -3.05 9.88 1.06
CA LYS A 42 -2.85 11.25 0.57
C LYS A 42 -3.68 11.54 -0.69
N ALA A 43 -3.74 10.60 -1.62
CA ALA A 43 -4.50 10.75 -2.86
C ALA A 43 -6.01 10.83 -2.59
N ALA A 44 -6.53 10.00 -1.67
CA ALA A 44 -7.93 10.06 -1.24
C ALA A 44 -8.27 11.39 -0.54
N ALA A 45 -7.31 11.99 0.17
CA ALA A 45 -7.43 13.31 0.78
C ALA A 45 -7.19 14.48 -0.21
N GLY A 46 -6.87 14.21 -1.47
CA GLY A 46 -6.56 15.24 -2.46
C GLY A 46 -5.22 15.97 -2.25
N GLN A 47 -4.32 15.39 -1.46
CA GLN A 47 -3.01 15.95 -1.09
C GLN A 47 -1.86 15.49 -2.02
N VAL A 48 -2.20 14.83 -3.12
CA VAL A 48 -1.23 14.39 -4.13
C VAL A 48 -1.37 15.28 -5.35
N ASP A 49 -0.23 15.71 -5.89
CA ASP A 49 -0.21 16.59 -7.06
C ASP A 49 -0.85 15.94 -8.29
N ARG A 50 -1.46 16.78 -9.13
CA ARG A 50 -2.06 16.30 -10.38
C ARG A 50 -0.97 15.88 -11.35
N VAL A 51 -0.94 14.59 -11.66
CA VAL A 51 -0.02 14.02 -12.65
C VAL A 51 -0.56 14.25 -14.07
N ILE A 52 0.13 15.08 -14.85
CA ILE A 52 -0.25 15.41 -16.23
C ILE A 52 0.60 14.59 -17.22
N GLY A 53 -0.03 14.07 -18.27
CA GLY A 53 0.68 13.46 -19.41
C GLY A 53 1.31 12.08 -19.18
N ARG A 54 1.09 11.43 -18.02
CA ARG A 54 1.65 10.09 -17.68
C ARG A 54 0.65 8.94 -17.74
N THR A 55 -0.44 9.12 -18.48
CA THR A 55 -1.55 8.14 -18.53
C THR A 55 -1.08 6.78 -19.05
N ARG A 56 -0.18 6.76 -20.05
CA ARG A 56 0.34 5.53 -20.65
C ARG A 56 1.19 4.74 -19.65
N GLU A 57 2.09 5.42 -18.95
CA GLU A 57 3.00 4.85 -17.96
C GLU A 57 2.23 4.31 -16.76
N ILE A 58 1.25 5.06 -16.25
CA ILE A 58 0.39 4.61 -15.13
C ILE A 58 -0.43 3.38 -15.55
N ASN A 59 -1.01 3.37 -16.74
CA ASN A 59 -1.74 2.20 -17.24
C ASN A 59 -0.83 0.98 -17.39
N ARG A 60 0.42 1.19 -17.85
CA ARG A 60 1.41 0.12 -17.94
C ARG A 60 1.82 -0.39 -16.55
N ALA A 61 1.96 0.50 -15.57
CA ALA A 61 2.22 0.15 -14.18
C ALA A 61 1.12 -0.76 -13.62
N ILE A 62 -0.15 -0.38 -13.79
CA ILE A 62 -1.31 -1.20 -13.40
C ILE A 62 -1.24 -2.58 -14.06
N GLN A 63 -0.97 -2.64 -15.37
CA GLN A 63 -0.89 -3.91 -16.08
C GLN A 63 0.22 -4.83 -15.56
N ILE A 64 1.40 -4.28 -15.22
CA ILE A 64 2.54 -5.03 -14.69
C ILE A 64 2.24 -5.53 -13.27
N LEU A 65 1.76 -4.65 -12.39
CA LEU A 65 1.45 -4.97 -10.99
C LEU A 65 0.29 -5.99 -10.86
N ASN A 66 -0.64 -6.01 -11.83
CA ASN A 66 -1.76 -6.93 -11.84
C ASN A 66 -1.39 -8.38 -12.23
N ARG A 67 -0.17 -8.63 -12.73
CA ARG A 67 0.30 -9.97 -13.14
C ARG A 67 0.28 -10.96 -11.97
N ARG A 68 0.21 -12.26 -12.28
CA ARG A 68 0.31 -13.33 -11.27
C ARG A 68 1.74 -13.48 -10.74
N ASN A 69 2.72 -13.45 -11.65
CA ASN A 69 4.14 -13.62 -11.36
C ASN A 69 4.93 -12.44 -11.92
N LYS A 70 6.11 -12.15 -11.33
CA LYS A 70 7.00 -11.05 -11.74
C LYS A 70 6.25 -9.71 -11.85
N ASN A 71 5.46 -9.42 -10.82
CA ASN A 71 4.64 -8.22 -10.72
C ASN A 71 5.40 -7.03 -10.10
N ASN A 72 6.73 -7.03 -10.15
CA ASN A 72 7.57 -5.92 -9.71
C ASN A 72 7.78 -4.96 -10.88
N LEU A 73 7.51 -3.68 -10.66
CA LEU A 73 7.72 -2.62 -11.64
C LEU A 73 9.04 -1.89 -11.36
N CYS A 74 9.90 -1.79 -12.37
CA CYS A 74 11.09 -0.93 -12.32
C CYS A 74 10.93 0.20 -13.32
N LEU A 75 11.01 1.45 -12.85
CA LEU A 75 10.91 2.65 -13.67
C LEU A 75 12.33 3.14 -14.02
N LEU A 76 12.68 3.07 -15.30
CA LEU A 76 13.97 3.50 -15.83
C LEU A 76 13.84 4.89 -16.48
N GLY A 77 14.93 5.66 -16.46
CA GLY A 77 14.98 7.03 -16.98
C GLY A 77 16.00 7.89 -16.24
N GLU A 78 16.22 9.11 -16.72
CA GLU A 78 17.13 10.07 -16.11
C GLU A 78 16.64 10.54 -14.73
N PRO A 79 17.53 11.03 -13.85
CA PRO A 79 17.13 11.71 -12.62
C PRO A 79 16.23 12.92 -12.91
N GLY A 80 15.30 13.22 -12.00
CA GLY A 80 14.44 14.41 -12.13
C GLY A 80 13.27 14.30 -13.12
N VAL A 81 13.17 13.25 -13.94
CA VAL A 81 12.05 13.05 -14.90
C VAL A 81 10.70 12.72 -14.24
N GLY A 82 10.58 12.81 -12.91
CA GLY A 82 9.33 12.56 -12.19
C GLY A 82 8.89 11.09 -12.24
N LYS A 83 9.78 10.13 -11.95
CA LYS A 83 9.40 8.71 -11.83
C LYS A 83 8.43 8.48 -10.67
N THR A 84 8.66 9.19 -9.56
CA THR A 84 7.79 9.17 -8.37
C THR A 84 6.36 9.62 -8.70
N ALA A 85 6.19 10.55 -9.65
CA ALA A 85 4.86 10.99 -10.11
C ALA A 85 4.03 9.84 -10.73
N ILE A 86 4.67 8.79 -11.27
CA ILE A 86 3.93 7.61 -11.77
C ILE A 86 3.34 6.82 -10.59
N ALA A 87 4.05 6.71 -9.47
CA ALA A 87 3.56 6.06 -8.26
C ALA A 87 2.43 6.85 -7.59
N GLU A 88 2.54 8.17 -7.56
CA GLU A 88 1.48 9.09 -7.12
C GLU A 88 0.23 8.98 -7.99
N GLY A 89 0.41 8.99 -9.32
CA GLY A 89 -0.69 8.81 -10.28
C GLY A 89 -1.35 7.44 -10.16
N LEU A 90 -0.58 6.39 -9.88
CA LEU A 90 -1.10 5.06 -9.55
C LEU A 90 -1.96 5.10 -8.28
N ALA A 91 -1.49 5.76 -7.21
CA ALA A 91 -2.23 5.90 -5.96
C ALA A 91 -3.56 6.64 -6.17
N VAL A 92 -3.58 7.70 -6.99
CA VAL A 92 -4.80 8.42 -7.39
C VAL A 92 -5.78 7.49 -8.11
N LYS A 93 -5.32 6.69 -9.07
CA LYS A 93 -6.20 5.73 -9.76
C LYS A 93 -6.78 4.68 -8.82
N ILE A 94 -5.98 4.19 -7.88
CA ILE A 94 -6.45 3.21 -6.89
C ILE A 94 -7.49 3.86 -5.95
N ALA A 95 -7.24 5.08 -5.47
CA ALA A 95 -8.17 5.81 -4.60
C ALA A 95 -9.52 6.08 -5.28
N LYS A 96 -9.52 6.36 -6.59
CA LYS A 96 -10.73 6.54 -7.41
C LYS A 96 -11.40 5.23 -7.81
N GLY A 97 -10.77 4.08 -7.58
CA GLY A 97 -11.27 2.78 -8.02
C GLY A 97 -11.14 2.52 -9.52
N GLU A 98 -10.35 3.34 -10.24
CA GLU A 98 -10.06 3.23 -11.68
C GLU A 98 -8.99 2.15 -11.99
N VAL A 99 -9.06 1.02 -11.29
CA VAL A 99 -8.09 -0.09 -11.39
C VAL A 99 -8.83 -1.44 -11.43
N PRO A 100 -8.19 -2.49 -11.98
CA PRO A 100 -8.76 -3.84 -11.99
C PRO A 100 -9.12 -4.33 -10.59
N ALA A 101 -10.10 -5.25 -10.51
CA ALA A 101 -10.64 -5.75 -9.24
C ALA A 101 -9.58 -6.24 -8.23
N LYS A 102 -8.51 -6.90 -8.72
CA LYS A 102 -7.40 -7.39 -7.89
C LYS A 102 -6.63 -6.26 -7.17
N MET A 103 -6.55 -5.09 -7.80
CA MET A 103 -5.84 -3.91 -7.27
C MET A 103 -6.77 -2.94 -6.52
N LYS A 104 -8.06 -3.27 -6.37
CA LYS A 104 -8.95 -2.49 -5.53
C LYS A 104 -8.50 -2.61 -4.07
N ASN A 105 -8.61 -1.51 -3.34
CA ASN A 105 -8.15 -1.39 -1.94
C ASN A 105 -6.64 -1.61 -1.76
N THR A 106 -5.85 -1.55 -2.84
CA THR A 106 -4.39 -1.57 -2.71
C THR A 106 -3.90 -0.28 -2.07
N ARG A 107 -2.99 -0.40 -1.10
CA ARG A 107 -2.30 0.76 -0.49
C ARG A 107 -0.94 0.92 -1.12
N VAL A 108 -0.61 2.13 -1.55
CA VAL A 108 0.69 2.48 -2.12
C VAL A 108 1.48 3.22 -1.04
N TYR A 109 2.62 2.66 -0.65
CA TYR A 109 3.50 3.25 0.36
C TYR A 109 4.81 3.66 -0.28
N LEU A 110 5.17 4.94 -0.16
CA LEU A 110 6.50 5.45 -0.49
C LEU A 110 7.42 5.26 0.72
N LEU A 111 8.48 4.47 0.57
CA LEU A 111 9.43 4.24 1.66
C LEU A 111 10.42 5.39 1.77
N ASP A 112 10.60 5.88 3.00
CA ASP A 112 11.67 6.82 3.34
C ASP A 112 12.95 6.04 3.66
N MET A 113 13.80 5.89 2.64
CA MET A 113 15.08 5.21 2.81
C MET A 113 16.00 5.94 3.78
N THR A 114 15.92 7.28 3.86
CA THR A 114 16.77 8.06 4.77
C THR A 114 16.43 7.78 6.22
N GLY A 115 15.13 7.74 6.56
CA GLY A 115 14.65 7.37 7.90
C GLY A 115 14.97 5.93 8.27
N ILE A 116 14.93 4.99 7.31
CA ILE A 116 15.27 3.59 7.57
C ILE A 116 16.76 3.43 7.91
N VAL A 117 17.65 4.14 7.19
CA VAL A 117 19.11 4.15 7.44
C VAL A 117 19.49 4.97 8.67
N ALA A 118 18.74 6.04 8.98
CA ALA A 118 19.03 6.92 10.10
C ALA A 118 19.04 6.15 11.43
N GLY A 119 20.12 6.30 12.19
CA GLY A 119 20.28 5.64 13.48
C GLY A 119 20.47 4.11 13.40
N THR A 120 20.80 3.55 12.23
CA THR A 120 21.33 2.18 12.13
C THR A 120 22.85 2.24 12.06
N HIS A 121 23.52 1.98 13.18
CA HIS A 121 24.99 1.92 13.23
C HIS A 121 25.54 0.62 12.65
N PHE A 122 24.69 -0.42 12.61
CA PHE A 122 25.05 -1.76 12.15
C PHE A 122 24.06 -2.22 11.07
N ARG A 123 24.59 -2.83 10.01
CA ARG A 123 23.81 -3.41 8.89
C ARG A 123 22.63 -4.27 9.36
N GLY A 124 22.83 -5.13 10.36
CA GLY A 124 21.78 -6.00 10.89
C GLY A 124 20.54 -5.26 11.42
N GLN A 125 20.71 -4.02 11.91
CA GLN A 125 19.59 -3.20 12.37
C GLN A 125 18.74 -2.70 11.20
N PHE A 126 19.38 -2.30 10.10
CA PHE A 126 18.67 -1.96 8.87
C PHE A 126 17.90 -3.17 8.34
N GLU A 127 18.56 -4.35 8.27
CA GLU A 127 17.91 -5.57 7.78
C GLU A 127 16.70 -5.95 8.65
N ALA A 128 16.81 -5.80 9.97
CA ALA A 128 15.71 -6.03 10.90
C ALA A 128 14.54 -5.06 10.67
N ARG A 129 14.81 -3.77 10.43
CA ARG A 129 13.78 -2.77 10.10
C ARG A 129 13.08 -3.11 8.78
N MET A 130 13.83 -3.41 7.73
CA MET A 130 13.25 -3.81 6.43
C MET A 130 12.42 -5.08 6.54
N LYS A 131 12.89 -6.09 7.27
CA LYS A 131 12.10 -7.30 7.54
C LYS A 131 10.80 -6.98 8.26
N GLY A 132 10.82 -6.06 9.23
CA GLY A 132 9.61 -5.58 9.90
C GLY A 132 8.62 -4.93 8.94
N ILE A 133 9.09 -4.03 8.07
CA ILE A 133 8.28 -3.38 7.03
C ILE A 133 7.66 -4.42 6.09
N LEU A 134 8.45 -5.37 5.61
CA LEU A 134 7.99 -6.43 4.71
C LEU A 134 6.95 -7.35 5.36
N GLN A 135 7.14 -7.71 6.64
CA GLN A 135 6.16 -8.50 7.39
C GLN A 135 4.83 -7.77 7.54
N GLU A 136 4.86 -6.49 7.89
CA GLU A 136 3.65 -5.66 7.99
C GLU A 136 2.95 -5.53 6.63
N ALA A 137 3.70 -5.29 5.56
CA ALA A 137 3.16 -5.21 4.20
C ALA A 137 2.50 -6.53 3.77
N LYS A 138 3.15 -7.67 4.08
CA LYS A 138 2.60 -9.01 3.80
C LYS A 138 1.35 -9.30 4.62
N ALA A 139 1.31 -8.87 5.88
CA ALA A 139 0.14 -9.04 6.75
C ALA A 139 -1.07 -8.22 6.27
N LEU A 140 -0.83 -7.02 5.72
CA LEU A 140 -1.87 -6.21 5.06
C LEU A 140 -2.32 -6.79 3.71
N GLY A 141 -1.43 -7.50 3.02
CA GLY A 141 -1.69 -8.18 1.75
C GLY A 141 -1.59 -7.24 0.55
N ASN A 142 -2.64 -6.46 0.28
CA ASN A 142 -2.73 -5.61 -0.92
C ASN A 142 -1.92 -4.31 -0.74
N VAL A 143 -0.60 -4.42 -0.67
CA VAL A 143 0.32 -3.30 -0.51
C VAL A 143 1.30 -3.26 -1.69
N VAL A 144 1.53 -2.06 -2.21
CA VAL A 144 2.61 -1.75 -3.16
C VAL A 144 3.61 -0.87 -2.44
N LEU A 145 4.85 -1.35 -2.34
CA LEU A 145 5.97 -0.57 -1.81
C LEU A 145 6.67 0.13 -2.97
N VAL A 146 6.88 1.42 -2.81
CA VAL A 146 7.58 2.28 -3.76
C VAL A 146 8.89 2.67 -3.11
N ILE A 147 9.98 2.41 -3.82
CA ILE A 147 11.34 2.69 -3.40
C ILE A 147 11.92 3.61 -4.46
N ASP A 148 12.25 4.83 -4.06
CA ASP A 148 13.03 5.71 -4.90
C ASP A 148 14.49 5.24 -4.86
N GLU A 149 15.13 5.25 -6.04
CA GLU A 149 16.53 4.88 -6.20
C GLU A 149 16.88 3.51 -5.61
N ILE A 150 16.33 2.44 -6.21
CA ILE A 150 16.62 1.06 -5.79
C ILE A 150 18.12 0.72 -5.78
N HIS A 151 18.93 1.45 -6.56
CA HIS A 151 20.38 1.31 -6.55
C HIS A 151 20.99 1.68 -5.19
N ASN A 152 20.36 2.51 -4.35
CA ASN A 152 20.81 2.75 -2.97
C ASN A 152 20.76 1.48 -2.11
N ILE A 153 19.93 0.50 -2.51
CA ILE A 153 19.80 -0.81 -1.84
C ILE A 153 20.65 -1.87 -2.56
N MET A 154 20.94 -1.72 -3.86
CA MET A 154 21.69 -2.69 -4.67
C MET A 154 23.19 -2.39 -4.78
N GLY A 155 23.55 -1.11 -4.70
CA GLY A 155 24.75 -0.53 -5.28
C GLY A 155 25.90 -0.39 -4.33
N ALA A 156 26.21 -1.45 -3.59
CA ALA A 156 27.48 -1.43 -2.88
C ALA A 156 28.34 -2.67 -3.15
N GLY A 157 27.98 -3.52 -4.10
CA GLY A 157 28.72 -4.74 -4.43
C GLY A 157 30.21 -4.64 -4.82
N ASP A 158 30.87 -3.47 -4.75
CA ASP A 158 32.31 -3.31 -5.02
C ASP A 158 33.08 -2.44 -4.00
N ALA A 159 32.42 -1.95 -2.94
CA ALA A 159 33.09 -1.31 -1.82
C ALA A 159 32.52 -1.88 -0.52
N GLU A 160 33.35 -2.04 0.51
CA GLU A 160 33.14 -2.76 1.78
C GLU A 160 31.86 -2.46 2.62
N GLY A 161 30.85 -1.77 2.11
CA GLY A 161 29.65 -1.33 2.84
C GLY A 161 28.32 -1.84 2.30
N ALA A 162 28.33 -2.96 1.57
CA ALA A 162 27.26 -3.26 0.63
C ALA A 162 26.05 -4.01 1.07
N MET A 163 24.92 -3.33 1.01
CA MET A 163 23.66 -3.94 1.29
C MET A 163 23.27 -4.95 0.19
N ASN A 164 23.11 -6.22 0.56
CA ASN A 164 22.71 -7.25 -0.39
C ASN A 164 21.19 -7.44 -0.32
N ALA A 165 20.46 -6.73 -1.18
CA ALA A 165 19.01 -6.82 -1.33
C ALA A 165 18.51 -8.27 -1.55
N ALA A 166 19.37 -9.16 -2.07
CA ALA A 166 19.04 -10.55 -2.38
C ALA A 166 18.74 -11.43 -1.13
N ASN A 167 19.14 -11.01 0.08
CA ASN A 167 18.89 -11.79 1.31
C ASN A 167 17.63 -11.35 2.09
N ILE A 168 16.94 -10.29 1.64
CA ILE A 168 15.84 -9.65 2.39
C ILE A 168 14.50 -9.77 1.65
N LEU A 169 14.51 -9.85 0.32
CA LEU A 169 13.35 -10.01 -0.57
C LEU A 169 13.02 -11.48 -0.83
#